data_AF-A0A5P9PF75-F1
#
_entry.id   AF-A0A5P9PF75-F1
#
_cell.length_a   1.000
_cell.length_b   1.000
_cell.length_c   1.000
_cell.angle_alpha   90.00
_cell.angle_beta   90.00
_cell.angle_gamma   90.00
#
_symmetry.space_group_name_H-M   'P 1'
#
loop_
_entity.id
_entity.type
_entity.pdbx_description
1 polymer ?
#
loop_
_entity_poly.entity_id
_entity_poly.type
_entity_poly.pdbx_seq_one_letter_code
_entity_poly.pdbx_strand_id
1 'polypeptide(L)'
;MWVAMPYEPAFPGIIPVDETPPGVITDQAHFPSLRDPSSDVEIGLRCRPAVARWIGIHLEAFYGIARYRFTWRGNSLEIYEDLEGESRDAQPRVVRSGDDGRYEIRDLWYPVASSAVAELGQRHLDALAVLTRDDAPAPVSHMLAYLADHPGAPSTMGGNIEAALARLAAELGR
;
A
#
# COMPACT_ATOMS: atom_id res chain seq x y z
N MET A 1 -2.06 -13.92 -1.47
CA MET A 1 -1.08 -13.94 -0.36
C MET A 1 -1.08 -12.57 0.30
N TRP A 2 -0.53 -12.43 1.50
CA TRP A 2 -0.30 -11.10 2.09
C TRP A 2 1.12 -10.66 1.74
N VAL A 3 1.26 -9.39 1.40
CA VAL A 3 2.54 -8.76 1.10
C VAL A 3 2.63 -7.42 1.83
N ALA A 4 3.81 -6.92 2.10
CA ALA A 4 4.00 -5.58 2.65
C ALA A 4 5.19 -4.92 1.97
N MET A 5 5.20 -3.59 2.00
CA MET A 5 6.43 -2.83 1.79
C MET A 5 7.29 -2.85 3.05
N PRO A 6 8.60 -2.57 2.94
CA PRO A 6 9.40 -2.23 4.11
C PRO A 6 8.68 -1.13 4.90
N TYR A 7 8.43 -1.36 6.18
CA TYR A 7 7.84 -0.40 7.13
C TYR A 7 6.32 -0.20 7.06
N GLU A 8 5.54 -1.10 6.47
CA GLU A 8 4.10 -0.87 6.24
C GLU A 8 3.20 -1.99 6.78
N PRO A 9 1.89 -1.73 7.02
CA PRO A 9 0.94 -2.80 7.22
C PRO A 9 0.84 -3.66 5.95
N ALA A 10 0.51 -4.94 6.12
CA ALA A 10 0.41 -5.85 4.98
C ALA A 10 -0.87 -5.61 4.16
N PHE A 11 -0.89 -6.03 2.91
CA PHE A 11 -2.08 -6.00 2.05
C PHE A 11 -2.24 -7.32 1.31
N PRO A 12 -3.49 -7.74 1.02
CA PRO A 12 -3.72 -8.92 0.23
C PRO A 12 -3.43 -8.63 -1.25
N GLY A 13 -2.57 -9.44 -1.86
CA GLY A 13 -2.30 -9.36 -3.30
C GLY A 13 -1.60 -10.61 -3.83
N ILE A 14 -1.13 -10.50 -5.07
CA ILE A 14 -0.52 -11.57 -5.85
C ILE A 14 0.76 -11.02 -6.46
N ILE A 15 1.90 -11.65 -6.17
CA ILE A 15 3.15 -11.43 -6.90
C ILE A 15 3.16 -12.41 -8.09
N PRO A 16 3.48 -11.96 -9.31
CA PRO A 16 3.65 -12.84 -10.47
C PRO A 16 4.62 -13.99 -10.16
N VAL A 17 4.32 -15.18 -10.67
CA VAL A 17 5.08 -16.40 -10.34
C VAL A 17 6.53 -16.34 -10.86
N ASP A 18 6.75 -15.56 -11.91
CA ASP A 18 8.04 -15.28 -12.53
C ASP A 18 8.87 -14.23 -11.78
N GLU A 19 8.28 -13.50 -10.83
CA GLU A 19 8.98 -12.54 -9.98
C GLU A 19 9.29 -13.18 -8.62
N THR A 20 10.59 -13.26 -8.30
CA THR A 20 11.03 -13.80 -7.00
C THR A 20 11.33 -12.65 -6.04
N PRO A 21 10.51 -12.47 -4.98
CA PRO A 21 10.78 -11.44 -3.98
C PRO A 21 12.04 -11.78 -3.17
N PRO A 22 12.78 -10.76 -2.72
CA PRO A 22 14.07 -10.94 -2.05
C PRO A 22 14.00 -11.64 -0.68
N GLY A 23 12.79 -11.85 -0.12
CA GLY A 23 12.62 -12.59 1.13
C GLY A 23 11.16 -12.74 1.57
N VAL A 24 10.97 -13.24 2.79
CA VAL A 24 9.66 -13.34 3.45
C VAL A 24 9.74 -12.64 4.80
N ILE A 25 8.80 -11.74 5.10
CA ILE A 25 8.65 -11.08 6.40
C ILE A 25 8.05 -12.08 7.39
N THR A 26 8.81 -12.45 8.41
CA THR A 26 8.38 -13.40 9.45
C THR A 26 7.74 -12.75 10.66
N ASP A 27 8.02 -11.47 10.89
CA ASP A 27 7.52 -10.63 11.98
C ASP A 27 7.22 -9.24 11.40
N GLN A 28 6.00 -8.71 11.58
CA GLN A 28 5.64 -7.39 11.08
C GLN A 28 6.20 -6.24 11.93
N ALA A 29 6.59 -6.52 13.18
CA ALA A 29 7.20 -5.54 14.05
C ALA A 29 8.68 -5.29 13.72
N HIS A 30 9.35 -6.21 13.02
CA HIS A 30 10.79 -6.14 12.78
C HIS A 30 11.13 -6.47 11.32
N PHE A 31 11.98 -5.63 10.74
CA PHE A 31 12.51 -5.81 9.40
C PHE A 31 13.23 -7.17 9.26
N PRO A 32 13.01 -7.96 8.19
CA PRO A 32 13.94 -9.02 7.86
C PRO A 32 15.27 -8.35 7.54
N SER A 33 16.35 -8.64 8.27
CA SER A 33 17.67 -8.13 7.90
C SER A 33 17.99 -8.58 6.48
N LEU A 34 17.77 -7.70 5.50
CA LEU A 34 18.01 -8.00 4.10
C LEU A 34 19.50 -8.21 3.95
N ARG A 35 19.87 -9.44 3.59
CA ARG A 35 21.27 -9.82 3.45
C ARG A 35 21.95 -9.07 2.30
N ASP A 36 21.17 -8.49 1.40
CA ASP A 36 21.65 -7.76 0.24
C ASP A 36 20.70 -6.62 -0.17
N PRO A 37 21.06 -5.34 0.09
CA PRO A 37 20.32 -4.17 -0.37
C PRO A 37 20.28 -4.01 -1.90
N SER A 38 21.14 -4.71 -2.65
CA SER A 38 21.11 -4.70 -4.11
C SER A 38 20.02 -5.60 -4.71
N SER A 39 19.28 -6.33 -3.86
CA SER A 39 18.13 -7.15 -4.24
C SER A 39 16.79 -6.40 -4.21
N ASP A 40 16.79 -5.09 -3.91
CA ASP A 40 15.61 -4.23 -3.93
C ASP A 40 15.19 -3.90 -5.37
N VAL A 41 14.60 -4.89 -6.04
CA VAL A 41 13.97 -4.73 -7.35
C VAL A 41 12.49 -4.47 -7.15
N GLU A 42 11.93 -3.50 -7.88
CA GLU A 42 10.49 -3.31 -7.94
C GLU A 42 9.80 -4.53 -8.54
N ILE A 43 8.89 -5.11 -7.78
CA ILE A 43 8.08 -6.26 -8.13
C ILE A 43 6.65 -5.78 -8.36
N GLY A 44 5.93 -6.37 -9.30
CA GLY A 44 4.52 -6.09 -9.52
C GLY A 44 3.65 -6.74 -8.45
N LEU A 45 2.94 -5.93 -7.66
CA LEU A 45 1.84 -6.42 -6.83
C LEU A 45 0.51 -6.29 -7.55
N ARG A 46 -0.08 -7.43 -7.92
CA ARG A 46 -1.44 -7.48 -8.44
C ARG A 46 -2.45 -7.51 -7.32
N CYS A 47 -3.29 -6.48 -7.23
CA CYS A 47 -4.28 -6.31 -6.18
C CYS A 47 -5.63 -5.80 -6.72
N ARG A 48 -6.68 -5.92 -5.90
CA ARG A 48 -8.02 -5.42 -6.26
C ARG A 48 -8.07 -3.88 -6.16
N PRO A 49 -9.00 -3.21 -6.85
CA PRO A 49 -9.12 -1.75 -6.81
C PRO A 49 -9.25 -1.18 -5.40
N ALA A 50 -10.05 -1.81 -4.52
CA ALA A 50 -10.19 -1.36 -3.13
C ALA A 50 -8.87 -1.46 -2.35
N VAL A 51 -8.10 -2.52 -2.56
CA VAL A 51 -6.78 -2.71 -1.92
C VAL A 51 -5.77 -1.70 -2.46
N ALA A 52 -5.74 -1.46 -3.77
CA ALA A 52 -4.90 -0.45 -4.38
C ALA A 52 -5.15 0.96 -3.82
N ARG A 53 -6.41 1.30 -3.51
CA ARG A 53 -6.76 2.58 -2.86
C ARG A 53 -6.22 2.64 -1.43
N TRP A 54 -6.36 1.57 -0.65
CA TRP A 54 -5.82 1.52 0.71
C TRP A 54 -4.29 1.60 0.74
N ILE A 55 -3.61 0.95 -0.20
CA ILE A 55 -2.17 1.10 -0.41
C ILE A 55 -1.84 2.57 -0.68
N GLY A 56 -2.49 3.20 -1.66
CA GLY A 56 -2.23 4.61 -1.97
C GLY A 56 -2.47 5.56 -0.78
N ILE A 57 -3.55 5.37 -0.03
CA ILE A 57 -3.84 6.13 1.20
C ILE A 57 -2.71 5.98 2.23
N HIS A 58 -2.25 4.75 2.45
CA HIS A 58 -1.17 4.50 3.39
C HIS A 58 0.13 5.19 2.95
N LEU A 59 0.51 5.01 1.69
CA LEU A 59 1.75 5.56 1.14
C LEU A 59 1.80 7.09 1.16
N GLU A 60 0.70 7.73 0.79
CA GLU A 60 0.59 9.18 0.89
C GLU A 60 0.68 9.68 2.32
N ALA A 61 0.05 8.95 3.26
CA ALA A 61 0.06 9.33 4.65
C ALA A 61 1.43 9.15 5.30
N PHE A 62 2.15 8.10 4.90
CA PHE A 62 3.45 7.73 5.44
C PHE A 62 4.58 8.60 4.89
N TYR A 63 4.72 8.67 3.56
CA TYR A 63 5.78 9.45 2.91
C TYR A 63 5.44 10.93 2.77
N GLY A 64 4.16 11.28 2.90
CA GLY A 64 3.63 12.62 2.70
C GLY A 64 3.32 12.89 1.22
N ILE A 65 2.23 13.64 0.99
CA ILE A 65 1.71 13.99 -0.35
C ILE A 65 2.69 14.73 -1.26
N ALA A 66 3.74 15.33 -0.68
CA ALA A 66 4.78 16.02 -1.42
C ALA A 66 5.78 15.04 -2.07
N ARG A 67 5.87 13.80 -1.57
CA ARG A 67 6.79 12.77 -2.05
C ARG A 67 6.08 11.68 -2.86
N TYR A 68 4.85 11.36 -2.46
CA TYR A 68 4.04 10.33 -3.10
C TYR A 68 2.60 10.81 -3.20
N ARG A 69 2.00 10.77 -4.40
CA ARG A 69 0.59 11.12 -4.60
C ARG A 69 -0.08 10.16 -5.60
N PHE A 70 -1.17 9.56 -5.18
CA PHE A 70 -2.07 8.71 -5.91
C PHE A 70 -3.32 9.52 -6.30
N THR A 71 -3.60 9.60 -7.60
CA THR A 71 -4.82 10.24 -8.12
C THR A 71 -5.62 9.22 -8.92
N TRP A 72 -6.93 9.13 -8.67
CA TRP A 72 -7.80 8.22 -9.43
C TRP A 72 -8.49 8.97 -10.57
N ARG A 73 -8.39 8.42 -11.79
CA ARG A 73 -9.02 8.95 -13.01
C ARG A 73 -9.82 7.84 -13.69
N GLY A 74 -11.09 7.70 -13.31
CA GLY A 74 -11.91 6.57 -13.73
C GLY A 74 -11.28 5.24 -13.31
N ASN A 75 -10.89 4.42 -14.28
CA ASN A 75 -10.24 3.12 -14.06
C ASN A 75 -8.70 3.17 -14.19
N SER A 76 -8.11 4.36 -14.13
CA SER A 76 -6.67 4.54 -14.10
C SER A 76 -6.24 5.13 -12.76
N LEU A 77 -5.12 4.63 -12.25
CA LEU A 77 -4.42 5.16 -11.09
C LEU A 77 -3.17 5.89 -11.59
N GLU A 78 -3.06 7.17 -11.26
CA GLU A 78 -1.88 8.00 -11.54
C GLU A 78 -1.05 8.11 -10.26
N ILE A 79 0.19 7.62 -10.30
CA ILE A 79 1.14 7.66 -9.17
C ILE A 79 2.21 8.70 -9.51
N TYR A 80 2.31 9.73 -8.69
CA TYR A 80 3.31 10.78 -8.77
C TYR A 80 4.33 10.55 -7.66
N GLU A 81 5.60 10.45 -8.03
CA GLU A 81 6.71 10.17 -7.12
C GLU A 81 7.72 11.31 -7.30
N ASP A 82 7.98 12.07 -6.23
CA ASP A 82 9.03 13.10 -6.20
C ASP A 82 10.28 12.48 -5.56
N LEU A 83 11.11 11.89 -6.41
CA LEU A 83 12.43 11.40 -6.02
C LEU A 83 13.37 12.61 -5.95
N GLU A 84 13.75 12.99 -4.73
CA GLU A 84 14.55 14.17 -4.36
C GLU A 84 15.36 14.81 -5.51
N GLY A 85 14.75 15.75 -6.23
CA GLY A 85 15.43 16.59 -7.23
C GLY A 85 14.99 16.41 -8.69
N GLU A 86 14.09 15.49 -9.00
CA GLU A 86 13.48 15.42 -10.33
C GLU A 86 12.30 16.40 -10.45
N SER A 87 12.18 17.02 -11.63
CA SER A 87 11.31 18.17 -11.89
C SER A 87 9.86 17.99 -11.41
N ARG A 88 9.20 19.09 -11.00
CA ARG A 88 7.74 19.21 -10.84
C ARG A 88 6.94 18.81 -12.10
N ASP A 89 7.61 18.57 -13.22
CA ASP A 89 7.06 18.08 -14.49
C ASP A 89 7.11 16.55 -14.64
N ALA A 90 7.45 15.79 -13.59
CA ALA A 90 7.45 14.34 -13.62
C ALA A 90 6.06 13.81 -14.06
N GLN A 91 6.06 13.09 -15.18
CA GLN A 91 4.85 12.44 -15.67
C GLN A 91 4.43 11.34 -14.70
N PRO A 92 3.14 11.22 -14.36
CA PRO A 92 2.72 10.16 -13.45
C PRO A 92 2.95 8.79 -14.08
N ARG A 93 3.32 7.82 -13.24
CA ARG A 93 3.19 6.41 -13.58
C ARG A 93 1.70 6.07 -13.63
N VAL A 94 1.21 5.72 -14.82
CA VAL A 94 -0.20 5.37 -15.03
C VAL A 94 -0.37 3.87 -14.92
N VAL A 95 -1.07 3.43 -13.88
CA VAL A 95 -1.48 2.03 -13.69
C VAL A 95 -2.93 1.87 -14.14
N ARG A 96 -3.18 0.88 -15.01
CA ARG A 96 -4.52 0.50 -15.45
C ARG A 96 -4.85 -0.89 -14.93
N SER A 97 -6.13 -1.16 -14.73
CA SER A 97 -6.57 -2.52 -14.45
C SER A 97 -6.23 -3.44 -15.63
N GLY A 98 -5.66 -4.61 -15.35
CA GLY A 98 -5.55 -5.69 -16.32
C GLY A 98 -6.90 -6.33 -16.65
N ASP A 99 -6.89 -7.32 -17.54
CA ASP A 99 -8.09 -8.02 -18.01
C ASP A 99 -8.86 -8.74 -16.89
N ASP A 100 -8.19 -9.06 -15.78
CA ASP A 100 -8.79 -9.67 -14.59
C ASP A 100 -9.29 -8.63 -13.56
N GLY A 101 -9.31 -7.35 -13.94
CA GLY A 101 -9.77 -6.24 -13.10
C GLY A 101 -8.82 -5.85 -11.97
N ARG A 102 -7.60 -6.39 -11.94
CA ARG A 102 -6.59 -6.08 -10.91
C ARG A 102 -5.63 -5.01 -11.38
N TYR A 103 -5.17 -4.20 -10.45
CA TYR A 103 -4.10 -3.23 -10.67
C TYR A 103 -2.77 -3.87 -10.32
N GLU A 104 -1.74 -3.61 -11.12
CA GLU A 104 -0.37 -3.99 -10.82
C GLU A 104 0.42 -2.76 -10.36
N ILE A 105 0.74 -2.70 -9.07
CA ILE A 105 1.56 -1.63 -8.49
C ILE A 105 2.98 -2.16 -8.38
N ARG A 106 3.93 -1.55 -9.09
CA ARG A 106 5.34 -1.94 -8.99
C ARG A 106 6.00 -1.18 -7.85
N ASP A 107 6.50 -1.92 -6.87
CA ASP A 107 7.20 -1.36 -5.71
C ASP A 107 8.00 -2.47 -5.00
N LEU A 108 8.64 -2.15 -3.88
CA LEU A 108 9.31 -3.11 -3.04
C LEU A 108 8.31 -3.94 -2.24
N TRP A 109 7.85 -5.06 -2.81
CA TRP A 109 6.90 -5.95 -2.15
C TRP A 109 7.54 -7.22 -1.60
N TYR A 110 7.20 -7.52 -0.35
CA TYR A 110 7.68 -8.68 0.38
C TYR A 110 6.51 -9.57 0.81
N PRO A 111 6.51 -10.87 0.50
CA PRO A 111 5.61 -11.84 1.11
C PRO A 111 5.65 -11.79 2.64
N VAL A 112 4.50 -11.99 3.27
CA VAL A 112 4.38 -12.12 4.72
C VAL A 112 4.15 -13.59 5.08
N ALA A 113 4.91 -14.11 6.05
CA ALA A 113 4.77 -15.46 6.58
C ALA A 113 3.39 -15.68 7.22
N SER A 114 2.87 -16.90 7.14
CA SER A 114 1.53 -17.21 7.67
C SER A 114 1.37 -16.94 9.17
N SER A 115 2.43 -17.12 9.97
CA SER A 115 2.43 -16.79 11.39
C SER A 115 2.23 -15.30 11.64
N ALA A 116 2.97 -14.44 10.92
CA ALA A 116 2.82 -12.99 11.00
C ALA A 116 1.44 -12.51 10.53
N VAL A 117 0.87 -13.14 9.49
CA VAL A 117 -0.51 -12.86 9.08
C VAL A 117 -1.52 -13.25 10.17
N ALA A 118 -1.29 -14.36 10.87
CA ALA A 118 -2.17 -14.79 11.97
C ALA A 118 -2.10 -13.80 13.15
N GLU A 119 -0.92 -13.32 13.52
CA GLU A 119 -0.74 -12.29 14.55
C GLU A 119 -1.40 -10.97 14.16
N LEU A 120 -1.26 -10.55 12.90
CA LEU A 120 -1.96 -9.39 12.36
C LEU A 120 -3.49 -9.57 12.49
N GLY A 121 -4.00 -10.75 12.17
CA GLY A 121 -5.41 -11.09 12.29
C GLY A 121 -5.94 -11.04 13.72
N GLN A 122 -5.11 -11.35 14.71
CA GLN A 122 -5.49 -11.23 16.13
C GLN A 122 -5.58 -9.77 16.58
N ARG A 123 -4.72 -8.89 16.06
CA ARG A 123 -4.68 -7.47 16.45
C ARG A 123 -5.70 -6.62 15.68
N HIS A 124 -5.98 -6.94 14.43
CA HIS A 124 -6.70 -6.07 13.48
C HIS A 124 -7.79 -6.77 12.67
N LEU A 125 -8.52 -7.70 13.28
CA LEU A 125 -9.53 -8.52 12.61
C LEU A 125 -10.51 -7.71 11.74
N ASP A 126 -11.05 -6.61 12.28
CA ASP A 126 -12.03 -5.78 11.57
C ASP A 126 -11.44 -5.07 10.35
N ALA A 127 -10.19 -4.60 10.44
CA ALA A 127 -9.49 -4.01 9.31
C ALA A 127 -9.22 -5.04 8.19
N LEU A 128 -8.83 -6.27 8.56
CA LEU A 128 -8.65 -7.32 7.57
C LEU A 128 -9.98 -7.68 6.91
N ALA A 129 -11.10 -7.65 7.64
CA ALA A 129 -12.42 -7.85 7.07
C ALA A 129 -12.78 -6.76 6.04
N VAL A 130 -12.42 -5.51 6.27
CA VAL A 130 -12.56 -4.43 5.28
C VAL A 130 -11.76 -4.74 4.02
N LEU A 131 -10.52 -5.20 4.14
CA LEU A 131 -9.66 -5.55 3.00
C LEU A 131 -10.18 -6.73 2.17
N THR A 132 -11.16 -7.51 2.67
CA THR A 132 -11.85 -8.54 1.89
C THR A 132 -12.98 -7.99 1.01
N ARG A 133 -13.48 -6.78 1.28
CA ARG A 133 -14.58 -6.15 0.54
C ARG A 133 -14.06 -5.30 -0.62
N ASP A 134 -14.96 -4.96 -1.53
CA ASP A 134 -14.68 -4.07 -2.66
C ASP A 134 -15.27 -2.66 -2.46
N ASP A 135 -15.59 -2.31 -1.22
CA ASP A 135 -16.12 -1.00 -0.84
C ASP A 135 -15.09 0.11 -1.04
N ALA A 136 -15.57 1.34 -1.26
CA ALA A 136 -14.70 2.52 -1.25
C ALA A 136 -14.11 2.74 0.16
N PRO A 137 -12.83 3.13 0.29
CA PRO A 137 -12.24 3.45 1.57
C PRO A 137 -13.03 4.51 2.34
N ALA A 138 -13.18 4.29 3.64
CA ALA A 138 -13.90 5.18 4.55
C ALA A 138 -13.13 5.32 5.87
N PRO A 139 -13.26 6.46 6.58
CA PRO A 139 -12.54 6.72 7.84
C PRO A 139 -13.16 5.93 9.00
N VAL A 140 -12.94 4.62 9.01
CA VAL A 140 -13.34 3.73 10.11
C VAL A 140 -12.18 3.52 11.06
N SER A 141 -12.45 3.59 12.37
CA SER A 141 -11.42 3.62 13.42
C SER A 141 -10.46 2.44 13.38
N HIS A 142 -10.95 1.23 13.07
CA HIS A 142 -10.10 0.04 12.97
C HIS A 142 -9.15 0.10 11.76
N MET A 143 -9.54 0.70 10.64
CA MET A 143 -8.63 0.90 9.51
C MET A 143 -7.59 1.97 9.82
N LEU A 144 -7.96 3.04 10.53
CA LEU A 144 -7.00 4.06 10.98
C LEU A 144 -5.95 3.46 11.92
N ALA A 145 -6.40 2.65 12.90
CA ALA A 145 -5.50 1.95 13.81
C ALA A 145 -4.59 0.97 13.06
N TYR A 146 -5.15 0.19 12.13
CA TYR A 146 -4.40 -0.73 11.29
C TYR A 146 -3.29 -0.05 10.49
N LEU A 147 -3.63 1.07 9.82
CA LEU A 147 -2.69 1.79 8.96
C LEU A 147 -1.60 2.53 9.73
N ALA A 148 -1.85 2.86 11.00
CA ALA A 148 -0.90 3.55 11.87
C ALA A 148 -0.09 2.61 12.78
N ASP A 149 -0.41 1.31 12.80
CA ASP A 149 0.21 0.33 13.70
C ASP A 149 1.54 -0.20 13.12
N HIS A 150 2.54 0.67 13.08
CA HIS A 150 3.90 0.29 12.70
C HIS A 150 4.97 1.19 13.36
N PRO A 151 6.19 0.66 13.64
CA PRO A 151 7.24 1.39 14.37
C PRO A 151 7.76 2.66 13.69
N GLY A 152 7.52 2.82 12.39
CA GLY A 152 7.96 3.99 11.61
C GLY A 152 6.90 5.09 11.47
N ALA A 153 5.66 4.85 11.91
CA ALA A 153 4.54 5.75 11.67
C ALA A 153 4.83 7.16 12.19
N PRO A 154 4.71 8.22 11.37
CA PRO A 154 4.78 9.58 11.88
C PRO A 154 3.63 9.83 12.86
N SER A 155 3.82 10.68 13.86
CA SER A 155 2.74 11.04 14.79
C SER A 155 1.53 11.69 14.10
N THR A 156 1.73 12.22 12.89
CA THR A 156 0.70 12.80 12.03
C THR A 156 -0.03 11.79 11.15
N MET A 157 0.34 10.51 11.19
CA MET A 157 -0.18 9.46 10.29
C MET A 157 -1.71 9.43 10.26
N GLY A 158 -2.36 9.44 11.44
CA GLY A 158 -3.82 9.41 11.52
C GLY A 158 -4.49 10.58 10.79
N GLY A 159 -4.01 11.81 11.02
CA GLY A 159 -4.55 13.00 10.34
C GLY A 159 -4.26 13.01 8.83
N ASN A 160 -3.10 12.47 8.42
CA ASN A 160 -2.76 12.34 7.01
C ASN A 160 -3.66 11.31 6.30
N ILE A 161 -3.97 10.18 6.95
CA ILE A 161 -4.90 9.18 6.42
C ILE A 161 -6.29 9.80 6.22
N GLU A 162 -6.79 10.54 7.21
CA GLU A 162 -8.09 11.23 7.11
C GLU A 162 -8.12 12.24 5.96
N ALA A 163 -7.04 13.00 5.78
CA ALA A 163 -6.92 13.94 4.66
C ALA A 163 -6.90 13.22 3.30
N ALA A 164 -6.17 12.10 3.18
CA ALA A 164 -6.12 11.29 1.97
C ALA A 164 -7.50 10.68 1.65
N LEU A 165 -8.22 10.19 2.66
CA LEU A 165 -9.59 9.69 2.51
C LEU A 165 -10.57 10.77 2.04
N ALA A 166 -10.50 11.97 2.62
CA ALA A 166 -11.35 13.09 2.22
C ALA A 166 -11.11 13.49 0.76
N ARG A 167 -9.85 13.50 0.32
CA ARG A 167 -9.49 13.77 -1.07
C ARG A 167 -9.98 12.68 -2.02
N LEU A 168 -9.78 11.41 -1.68
CA LEU A 168 -10.28 10.29 -2.48
C LEU A 168 -11.79 10.34 -2.64
N ALA A 169 -12.54 10.65 -1.58
CA ALA A 169 -13.99 10.82 -1.65
C ALA A 169 -14.41 11.93 -2.63
N ALA A 170 -13.67 13.04 -2.66
CA ALA A 170 -13.90 14.13 -3.61
C ALA A 170 -13.54 13.75 -5.06
N GLU A 171 -12.57 12.85 -5.27
CA GLU A 171 -12.19 12.35 -6.60
C GLU A 171 -13.21 11.34 -7.15
N LEU A 172 -13.73 10.44 -6.32
CA LEU A 172 -14.72 9.43 -6.72
C LEU A 172 -16.13 10.02 -6.95
N GLY A 173 -16.41 11.20 -6.39
CA GLY A 173 -17.67 11.92 -6.61
C GLY A 173 -17.70 12.82 -7.84
N ARG A 174 -16.58 12.92 -8.60
CA ARG A 174 -16.45 13.68 -9.85
C ARG A 174 -16.56 12.79 -11.07
#